data_AF-A0A068YBC1-F1
#
_entry.id   AF-A0A068YBC1-F1
#
_cell.length_a   1.000
_cell.length_b   1.000
_cell.length_c   1.000
_cell.angle_alpha   90.00
_cell.angle_beta   90.00
_cell.angle_gamma   90.00
#
_symmetry.space_group_name_H-M   'P 1'
#
loop_
_entity.id
_entity.type
_entity.pdbx_description
1 polymer ?
#
loop_
_entity_poly.entity_id
_entity_poly.type
_entity_poly.pdbx_seq_one_letter_code
_entity_poly.pdbx_strand_id
1 'polypeptide(L)'
;MLMPKLQVMRVLLRACKQWDIPMDLVNIWRYVQSMYETTAFTVTCPLDRDILMHYRENKALDISMTAMRSADDYLHSCPSQLPPLK
;
A
#
# COMPACT_ATOMS: atom_id res chain seq x y z
N MET A 1 15.05 -1.79 -4.03
CA MET A 1 13.88 -2.67 -3.79
C MET A 1 12.98 -2.16 -2.65
N LEU A 2 12.81 -0.85 -2.46
CA LEU A 2 11.98 -0.32 -1.35
C LEU A 2 10.50 -0.19 -1.75
N MET A 3 10.21 0.19 -2.99
CA MET A 3 8.85 0.38 -3.52
C MET A 3 7.92 -0.83 -3.30
N PRO A 4 8.26 -2.07 -3.73
CA PRO A 4 7.32 -3.19 -3.60
C PRO A 4 7.08 -3.56 -2.13
N LYS A 5 8.11 -3.49 -1.29
CA LYS A 5 7.99 -3.76 0.15
C LYS A 5 7.08 -2.75 0.83
N LEU A 6 7.19 -1.47 0.46
CA LEU A 6 6.35 -0.41 1.01
C LEU A 6 4.89 -0.60 0.62
N GLN A 7 4.61 -0.91 -0.65
CA GLN A 7 3.24 -1.17 -1.11
C GLN A 7 2.62 -2.36 -0.37
N VAL A 8 3.34 -3.48 -0.27
CA VAL A 8 2.86 -4.66 0.47
C VAL A 8 2.54 -4.31 1.93
N MET A 9 3.40 -3.56 2.61
CA MET A 9 3.15 -3.12 3.99
C MET A 9 1.91 -2.26 4.10
N ARG A 10 1.70 -1.29 3.19
CA ARG A 10 0.49 -0.43 3.21
C ARG A 10 -0.79 -1.24 3.03
N VAL A 11 -0.82 -2.13 2.04
CA VAL A 11 -1.98 -2.99 1.75
C VAL A 11 -2.32 -3.88 2.95
N LEU A 12 -1.31 -4.53 3.53
CA LEU A 12 -1.50 -5.40 4.69
C LEU A 12 -1.97 -4.63 5.93
N LEU A 13 -1.37 -3.47 6.23
CA LEU A 13 -1.72 -2.69 7.41
C LEU A 13 -3.11 -2.09 7.31
N ARG A 14 -3.54 -1.63 6.13
CA ARG A 14 -4.91 -1.16 5.92
C ARG A 14 -5.91 -2.31 6.08
N ALA A 15 -5.64 -3.47 5.49
CA ALA A 15 -6.53 -4.63 5.55
C ALA A 15 -6.63 -5.24 6.97
N CYS A 16 -5.51 -5.32 7.70
CA CYS A 16 -5.46 -6.04 8.98
C CYS A 16 -5.70 -5.13 10.20
N LYS A 17 -5.30 -3.86 10.12
CA LYS A 17 -5.26 -2.93 11.26
C LYS A 17 -5.94 -1.60 10.99
N GLN A 18 -6.55 -1.40 9.81
CA GLN A 18 -7.12 -0.11 9.39
C GLN A 18 -6.14 1.05 9.57
N TRP A 19 -4.85 0.76 9.38
CA TRP A 19 -3.77 1.71 9.59
C TRP A 19 -3.12 2.09 8.27
N ASP A 20 -2.75 3.36 8.13
CA ASP A 20 -1.96 3.85 7.00
C ASP A 20 -0.88 4.82 7.50
N ILE A 21 0.05 5.18 6.60
CA ILE A 21 1.17 6.06 6.87
C ILE A 21 0.66 7.40 7.45
N PRO A 22 1.12 7.81 8.65
CA PRO A 22 0.74 9.10 9.23
C PRO A 22 1.11 10.27 8.32
N MET A 23 0.27 11.32 8.32
CA MET A 23 0.46 12.52 7.49
C MET A 23 1.74 13.29 7.84
N ASP A 24 2.24 13.15 9.07
CA ASP A 24 3.47 13.80 9.52
C ASP A 24 4.73 13.24 8.83
N LEU A 25 4.65 12.04 8.24
CA LEU A 25 5.76 11.38 7.53
C LEU A 25 5.84 11.84 6.07
N VAL A 26 6.02 13.14 5.88
CA VAL A 26 6.00 13.82 4.56
C VAL A 26 6.97 13.20 3.56
N ASN A 27 8.20 12.86 3.99
CA ASN A 27 9.21 12.27 3.12
C ASN A 27 8.80 10.89 2.58
N ILE A 28 8.09 10.11 3.39
CA ILE A 28 7.57 8.80 2.98
C ILE A 28 6.46 9.01 1.96
N TRP A 29 5.55 9.94 2.20
CA TRP A 29 4.48 10.24 1.24
C TRP A 29 5.00 10.77 -0.09
N ARG A 30 6.03 11.61 -0.10
CA ARG A 30 6.70 12.03 -1.34
C ARG A 30 7.32 10.84 -2.07
N TYR A 31 7.94 9.91 -1.34
CA TYR A 31 8.47 8.68 -1.91
C TYR A 31 7.36 7.80 -2.52
N VAL A 32 6.23 7.66 -1.82
CA VAL A 32 5.05 6.93 -2.29
C VAL A 32 4.45 7.59 -3.54
N GLN A 33 4.40 8.92 -3.59
CA GLN A 33 3.95 9.65 -4.76
C GLN A 33 4.86 9.36 -5.97
N SER A 34 6.18 9.50 -5.81
CA SER A 34 7.13 9.17 -6.88
C SER A 34 7.06 7.69 -7.31
N MET A 35 6.75 6.79 -6.37
CA MET A 35 6.51 5.37 -6.67
C MET A 35 5.30 5.17 -7.58
N TYR A 36 4.18 5.86 -7.33
CA TYR A 36 2.99 5.77 -8.19
C TYR A 36 3.14 6.50 -9.53
N GLU A 37 4.04 7.47 -9.64
CA GLU A 37 4.41 8.11 -10.92
C GLU A 37 5.38 7.25 -11.75
N THR A 38 6.03 6.25 -11.13
CA THR A 38 7.00 5.41 -11.81
C THR A 38 6.30 4.31 -12.61
N THR A 39 6.31 4.42 -13.96
CA THR A 39 5.67 3.43 -14.85
C THR A 39 6.15 2.00 -14.61
N ALA A 40 7.45 1.80 -14.38
CA ALA A 40 7.98 0.46 -14.11
C ALA A 40 7.35 -0.19 -12.87
N PHE A 41 6.95 0.62 -11.87
CA PHE A 41 6.25 0.14 -10.70
C PHE A 41 4.78 -0.13 -11.02
N THR A 42 4.07 0.81 -11.63
CA THR A 42 2.62 0.67 -11.90
C THR A 42 2.28 -0.48 -12.83
N VAL A 43 3.15 -0.81 -13.80
CA VAL A 43 2.92 -1.94 -14.72
C VAL A 43 3.30 -3.31 -14.14
N THR A 44 4.10 -3.35 -13.08
CA THR A 44 4.56 -4.61 -12.46
C THR A 44 3.95 -4.87 -11.10
N CYS A 45 3.34 -3.86 -10.47
CA CYS A 45 2.72 -4.00 -9.17
C CYS A 45 1.48 -4.90 -9.28
N PRO A 46 1.37 -5.95 -8.45
CA PRO A 46 0.16 -6.76 -8.37
C PRO A 46 -1.00 -5.96 -7.76
N LEU A 47 -2.22 -6.46 -7.95
CA LEU A 47 -3.40 -5.95 -7.27
C LEU A 47 -3.30 -6.16 -5.75
N ASP A 48 -3.90 -5.24 -4.99
CA ASP A 48 -3.97 -5.33 -3.53
C ASP A 48 -4.55 -6.68 -3.07
N ARG A 49 -5.62 -7.14 -3.72
CA ARG A 49 -6.21 -8.46 -3.48
C ARG A 49 -5.22 -9.61 -3.64
N ASP A 50 -4.35 -9.57 -4.66
CA ASP A 50 -3.38 -10.63 -4.91
C ASP A 50 -2.27 -10.64 -3.85
N ILE A 51 -1.87 -9.44 -3.39
CA ILE A 51 -0.97 -9.29 -2.24
C ILE A 51 -1.60 -9.92 -0.99
N LEU A 52 -2.84 -9.57 -0.66
CA LEU A 52 -3.54 -10.11 0.50
C LEU A 52 -3.70 -11.64 0.41
N MET A 53 -4.07 -12.14 -0.75
CA MET A 53 -4.23 -13.58 -0.99
C MET A 53 -2.92 -14.33 -0.75
N HIS A 54 -1.81 -13.82 -1.29
CA HIS A 54 -0.48 -14.41 -1.11
C HIS A 54 -0.08 -14.53 0.37
N TYR A 55 -0.31 -13.49 1.18
CA TYR A 55 0.05 -13.51 2.61
C TYR A 55 -0.90 -14.36 3.47
N ARG A 56 -2.17 -14.47 3.06
CA ARG A 56 -3.15 -15.35 3.71
C ARG A 56 -2.84 -16.83 3.45
N GLU A 57 -2.53 -17.19 2.20
CA GLU A 57 -2.27 -18.59 1.79
C GLU A 57 -0.99 -19.14 2.42
N ASN A 58 0.04 -18.31 2.56
CA ASN A 58 1.26 -18.66 3.26
C ASN A 58 1.10 -18.72 4.80
N LYS A 59 -0.13 -18.54 5.32
CA LYS A 59 -0.46 -18.48 6.76
C LYS A 59 0.40 -17.48 7.55
N ALA A 60 0.96 -16.48 6.89
CA ALA A 60 1.77 -15.47 7.55
C ALA A 60 0.91 -14.52 8.38
N LEU A 61 -0.36 -14.32 7.99
CA LEU A 61 -1.31 -13.40 8.60
C LEU A 61 -2.74 -13.95 8.52
N ASP A 62 -3.54 -13.73 9.57
CA ASP A 62 -4.99 -13.97 9.55
C ASP A 62 -5.70 -12.76 8.93
N ILE A 63 -6.06 -12.88 7.65
CA ILE A 63 -6.68 -11.81 6.86
C ILE A 63 -8.16 -12.15 6.63
N SER A 64 -9.04 -11.33 7.20
CA SER A 64 -10.50 -11.51 7.11
C SER A 64 -11.02 -11.42 5.67
N MET A 65 -12.00 -12.26 5.34
CA MET A 65 -12.72 -12.23 4.05
C MET A 65 -13.33 -10.87 3.72
N THR A 66 -13.72 -10.10 4.74
CA THR A 66 -14.25 -8.75 4.55
C THR A 66 -13.16 -7.80 4.05
N ALA A 67 -11.94 -7.90 4.58
CA ALA A 67 -10.83 -7.03 4.20
C ALA A 67 -10.37 -7.28 2.75
N MET A 68 -10.45 -8.53 2.27
CA MET A 68 -10.15 -8.86 0.87
C MET A 68 -11.17 -8.28 -0.13
N ARG A 69 -12.44 -8.14 0.27
CA ARG A 69 -13.49 -7.56 -0.60
C ARG A 69 -13.35 -6.05 -0.77
N SER A 70 -12.74 -5.37 0.19
CA SER A 70 -12.46 -3.93 0.10
C SER A 70 -11.18 -3.63 -0.70
N ALA A 71 -10.47 -4.64 -1.20
CA ALA A 71 -9.18 -4.54 -1.88
C ALA A 71 -9.27 -4.82 -3.39
N ASP A 72 -10.45 -4.71 -3.98
CA ASP A 72 -10.64 -4.86 -5.44
C ASP A 72 -10.10 -3.65 -6.23
N ASP A 73 -9.75 -2.55 -5.56
CA ASP A 73 -9.08 -1.38 -6.14
C ASP A 73 -7.59 -1.33 -5.80
N TYR A 74 -6.78 -0.74 -6.69
CA TYR A 74 -5.38 -0.45 -6.41
C TYR A 74 -5.25 0.63 -5.32
N LEU A 75 -4.51 0.36 -4.25
CA LEU A 75 -4.14 1.39 -3.31
C LEU A 75 -3.05 2.31 -3.90
N HIS A 76 -3.49 3.29 -4.69
CA HIS A 76 -2.65 4.35 -5.25
C HIS A 76 -3.00 5.74 -4.71
N SER A 77 -3.80 5.82 -3.64
CA SER A 77 -4.18 7.10 -3.04
C SER A 77 -3.00 7.73 -2.28
N CYS A 78 -2.68 8.98 -2.64
CA CYS A 78 -1.84 9.89 -1.88
C CYS A 78 -2.66 11.09 -1.38
N PRO A 79 -2.34 11.67 -0.22
CA PRO A 79 -2.95 12.90 0.22
C PRO A 79 -2.63 14.03 -0.76
N SER A 80 -3.66 14.79 -1.15
CA SER A 80 -3.55 15.88 -2.14
C SER A 80 -2.79 17.12 -1.64
N GLN A 81 -2.58 17.25 -0.33
CA GLN A 81 -1.83 18.33 0.29
C GLN A 81 -0.78 17.76 1.25
N LEU A 82 0.47 17.72 0.80
CA LEU A 82 1.61 17.39 1.64
C LEU A 82 2.19 18.68 2.25
N PRO A 83 2.52 18.71 3.55
CA PRO A 83 3.20 19.84 4.15
C PRO A 83 4.51 20.16 3.41
N PRO A 84 4.92 21.45 3.34
CA PRO A 84 6.21 21.80 2.77
C PRO A 84 7.35 21.15 3.58
N LEU A 85 8.41 20.74 2.87
CA LEU A 85 9.67 20.32 3.48
C LEU A 85 10.20 21.48 4.34
N LYS A 86 10.47 21.21 5.63
CA LYS A 86 11.21 22.14 6.50
C LYS A 86 12.69 22.13 6.17
#